data_AF-A0AAW2F285-F1
#
_entry.id   AF-A0AAW2F285-F1
#
_cell.length_a   1.000
_cell.length_b   1.000
_cell.length_c   1.000
_cell.angle_alpha   90.00
_cell.angle_beta   90.00
_cell.angle_gamma   90.00
#
_symmetry.space_group_name_H-M   'P 1'
#
loop_
_entity.id
_entity.type
_entity.pdbx_description
1 polymer ?
#
loop_
_entity_poly.entity_id
_entity_poly.type
_entity_poly.pdbx_seq_one_letter_code
_entity_poly.pdbx_strand_id
1 'polypeptide(L)'
;MGVFNSMKQLLVVHLMFAITFFTSGLIINFFQCILYLGLRPFSKYLYRKINYYLCYSFYCQLVFMAEWWAGSDLILYIDKKDFDKYCGNEHGYLLMNHSYETDWLIGWLLCDRVRLLGNCKAYAKKSIQYIPTLGWAWKFAESIFLERSWEKDQKIIKSQIKELVEYPDTMWLLLYPEGTRFTPKKLEASQKFAVEKGLPVLKYHLTPRTKGFTASIPHMKGKPVAIYDIQLAFKLSDPVKPTMRNLLLGKPLEGHMYVKRIPIEEVPEGDEAAAEWLQKLYQQKVVLSYKFIFLFASNEKSHLYFSKIIIL
;
A
#
# COMPACT_ATOMS: atom_id res chain seq x y z
N MET A 1 -21.93 -19.71 -18.09
CA MET A 1 -21.25 -19.51 -16.79
C MET A 1 -21.22 -20.86 -16.09
N GLY A 2 -20.04 -21.40 -15.78
CA GLY A 2 -19.93 -22.72 -15.14
C GLY A 2 -20.44 -22.72 -13.70
N VAL A 3 -20.82 -23.89 -13.19
CA VAL A 3 -21.36 -24.11 -11.82
C VAL A 3 -20.52 -23.41 -10.75
N PHE A 4 -19.19 -23.44 -10.87
CA PHE A 4 -18.27 -22.79 -9.96
C PHE A 4 -18.44 -21.26 -9.90
N ASN A 5 -18.65 -20.59 -11.04
CA ASN A 5 -18.84 -19.14 -11.07
C ASN A 5 -20.19 -18.74 -10.45
N SER A 6 -21.21 -19.58 -10.59
CA SER A 6 -22.51 -19.37 -9.92
C SER A 6 -22.38 -19.53 -8.41
N MET A 7 -21.58 -20.49 -7.92
CA MET A 7 -21.30 -20.65 -6.48
C MET A 7 -20.66 -19.41 -5.87
N LYS A 8 -19.76 -18.74 -6.60
CA LYS A 8 -19.10 -17.51 -6.12
C LYS A 8 -20.04 -16.33 -5.89
N GLN A 9 -21.27 -16.39 -6.41
CA GLN A 9 -22.28 -15.34 -6.22
C GLN A 9 -23.22 -15.63 -5.05
N LEU A 10 -23.17 -16.83 -4.47
CA LEU A 10 -24.12 -17.24 -3.45
C LEU A 10 -23.85 -16.52 -2.13
N LEU A 11 -24.90 -15.93 -1.56
CA LEU A 11 -24.83 -15.22 -0.28
C LEU A 11 -24.28 -16.12 0.84
N VAL A 12 -24.65 -17.40 0.87
CA VAL A 12 -24.13 -18.36 1.87
C VAL A 12 -22.61 -18.46 1.82
N VAL A 13 -22.01 -18.40 0.63
CA VAL A 13 -20.55 -18.45 0.50
C VAL A 13 -19.91 -17.17 1.00
N HIS A 14 -20.48 -16.01 0.68
CA HIS A 14 -20.00 -14.73 1.22
C HIS A 14 -20.13 -14.64 2.74
N LEU A 15 -21.19 -15.21 3.30
CA LEU A 15 -21.35 -15.34 4.76
C LEU A 15 -20.28 -16.25 5.36
N MET A 16 -19.92 -17.36 4.72
CA MET A 16 -18.81 -18.20 5.17
C MET A 16 -17.46 -17.45 5.17
N PHE A 17 -17.18 -16.64 4.13
CA PHE A 17 -16.01 -15.75 4.11
C PHE A 17 -16.03 -14.77 5.28
N ALA A 18 -17.15 -14.10 5.51
CA ALA A 18 -17.30 -13.15 6.60
C ALA A 18 -17.11 -13.82 7.97
N ILE A 19 -17.80 -14.94 8.23
CA ILE A 19 -17.68 -15.69 9.48
C ILE A 19 -16.23 -16.12 9.70
N THR A 20 -15.60 -16.70 8.68
CA THR A 20 -14.19 -17.13 8.76
C THR A 20 -13.28 -15.96 9.08
N PHE A 21 -13.42 -14.84 8.37
CA PHE A 21 -12.60 -13.64 8.56
C PHE A 21 -12.77 -13.05 9.97
N PHE A 22 -14.01 -12.91 10.44
CA PHE A 22 -14.27 -12.32 11.75
C PHE A 22 -13.88 -13.25 12.90
N THR A 23 -14.24 -14.54 12.84
CA THR A 23 -13.91 -15.50 13.89
C THR A 23 -12.41 -15.72 13.99
N SER A 24 -11.71 -15.95 12.87
CA SER A 24 -10.25 -16.09 12.89
C SER A 24 -9.57 -14.78 13.27
N GLY A 25 -10.07 -13.63 12.81
CA GLY A 25 -9.56 -12.31 13.20
C GLY A 25 -9.64 -12.04 14.69
N LEU A 26 -10.75 -12.41 15.34
CA LEU A 26 -10.90 -12.28 16.79
C LEU A 26 -9.94 -13.20 17.56
N ILE A 27 -9.79 -14.45 17.12
CA ILE A 27 -8.82 -15.39 17.70
C ILE A 27 -7.39 -14.86 17.55
N ILE A 28 -7.03 -14.40 16.36
CA ILE A 28 -5.71 -13.83 16.09
C ILE A 28 -5.49 -12.59 16.96
N ASN A 29 -6.44 -11.66 17.03
CA ASN A 29 -6.31 -10.47 17.86
C ASN A 29 -6.20 -10.80 19.35
N PHE A 30 -6.84 -11.86 19.83
CA PHE A 30 -6.68 -12.32 21.21
C PHE A 30 -5.21 -12.68 21.49
N PHE A 31 -4.57 -13.48 20.62
CA PHE A 31 -3.15 -13.78 20.74
C PHE A 31 -2.26 -12.55 20.55
N GLN A 32 -2.57 -11.68 19.59
CA GLN A 32 -1.83 -10.42 19.42
C GLN A 32 -1.91 -9.54 20.67
N CYS A 33 -3.05 -9.49 21.34
CA CYS A 33 -3.23 -8.76 22.60
C CYS A 33 -2.35 -9.34 23.71
N ILE A 34 -2.32 -10.68 23.86
CA ILE A 34 -1.43 -11.36 24.80
C ILE A 34 0.04 -11.03 24.50
N LEU A 35 0.44 -11.08 23.24
CA LEU A 35 1.82 -10.74 22.85
C LEU A 35 2.13 -9.25 23.09
N TYR A 36 1.18 -8.36 22.83
CA TYR A 36 1.36 -6.92 22.96
C TYR A 36 1.48 -6.47 24.42
N LEU A 37 0.67 -7.05 25.32
CA LEU A 37 0.70 -6.73 26.75
C LEU A 37 1.74 -7.53 27.52
N GLY A 38 1.96 -8.78 27.12
CA GLY A 38 2.88 -9.71 27.76
C GLY A 38 4.29 -9.65 27.19
N LEU A 39 4.50 -10.00 25.92
CA LEU A 39 5.84 -10.20 25.35
C LEU A 39 6.53 -8.90 24.94
N ARG A 40 5.79 -7.95 24.34
CA ARG A 40 6.34 -6.70 23.78
C ARG A 40 7.14 -5.85 24.79
N PRO A 41 6.71 -5.68 26.06
CA PRO A 41 7.48 -4.90 27.05
C PRO A 41 8.86 -5.50 27.36
N PHE A 42 9.03 -6.82 27.27
CA PHE A 42 10.29 -7.51 27.58
C PHE A 42 11.15 -7.75 26.34
N SER A 43 10.53 -8.03 25.18
CA SER A 43 11.25 -8.26 23.93
C SER A 43 10.42 -7.82 22.72
N LYS A 44 10.70 -6.61 22.22
CA LYS A 44 10.14 -6.11 20.95
C LYS A 44 10.52 -7.03 19.78
N TYR A 45 11.73 -7.60 19.79
CA TYR A 45 12.19 -8.52 18.76
C TYR A 45 11.30 -9.76 18.66
N LEU A 46 11.13 -10.49 19.77
CA LEU A 46 10.33 -11.71 19.78
C LEU A 46 8.85 -11.41 19.52
N TYR A 47 8.34 -10.31 20.08
CA TYR A 47 6.99 -9.81 19.77
C TYR A 47 6.79 -9.68 18.25
N ARG A 48 7.69 -8.95 17.57
CA ARG A 48 7.60 -8.70 16.13
C ARG A 48 7.74 -9.98 15.31
N LYS A 49 8.66 -10.87 15.68
CA LYS A 49 8.89 -12.18 15.03
C LYS A 49 7.65 -13.07 15.06
N ILE A 50 7.02 -13.21 16.22
CA ILE A 50 5.82 -14.04 16.36
C ILE A 50 4.62 -13.34 15.71
N ASN A 51 4.46 -12.04 15.96
CA ASN A 51 3.34 -11.26 15.43
C ASN A 51 3.33 -11.19 13.90
N TYR A 52 4.49 -11.31 13.23
CA TYR A 52 4.55 -11.47 11.77
C TYR A 52 3.63 -12.59 11.28
N TYR A 53 3.69 -13.78 11.91
CA TYR A 53 2.88 -14.92 11.49
C TYR A 53 1.39 -14.70 11.77
N LEU A 54 1.06 -14.04 12.88
CA LEU A 54 -0.33 -13.66 13.19
C LEU A 54 -0.89 -12.67 12.16
N CYS A 55 -0.12 -11.63 11.83
CA CYS A 55 -0.45 -10.68 10.77
C CYS A 55 -0.59 -11.38 9.42
N TYR A 56 0.37 -12.23 9.05
CA TYR A 56 0.32 -13.00 7.81
C TYR A 56 -0.94 -13.84 7.72
N SER A 57 -1.25 -14.61 8.77
CA SER A 57 -2.41 -15.51 8.84
C SER A 57 -3.75 -14.77 8.73
N PHE A 58 -3.78 -13.51 9.15
CA PHE A 58 -4.96 -12.67 9.00
C PHE A 58 -5.04 -12.04 7.61
N TYR A 59 -3.95 -11.44 7.13
CA TYR A 59 -3.91 -10.71 5.85
C TYR A 59 -4.02 -11.65 4.65
N CYS A 60 -3.47 -12.87 4.73
CA CYS A 60 -3.50 -13.83 3.64
C CYS A 60 -4.92 -14.26 3.26
N GLN A 61 -5.91 -14.09 4.15
CA GLN A 61 -7.32 -14.35 3.82
C GLN A 61 -7.86 -13.37 2.78
N LEU A 62 -7.43 -12.11 2.83
CA LEU A 62 -7.80 -11.10 1.85
C LEU A 62 -7.01 -11.27 0.55
N VAL A 63 -5.74 -11.66 0.64
CA VAL A 63 -4.92 -12.04 -0.53
C VAL A 63 -5.54 -13.25 -1.23
N PHE A 64 -5.93 -14.30 -0.49
CA PHE A 64 -6.66 -15.46 -1.00
C PHE A 64 -7.95 -15.05 -1.71
N MET A 65 -8.72 -14.12 -1.13
CA MET A 65 -9.94 -13.63 -1.78
C MET A 65 -9.63 -12.92 -3.11
N ALA A 66 -8.55 -12.16 -3.19
CA ALA A 66 -8.17 -11.45 -4.40
C ALA A 66 -7.61 -12.38 -5.48
N GLU A 67 -6.59 -13.17 -5.14
CA GLU A 67 -5.83 -13.97 -6.11
C GLU A 67 -6.53 -15.29 -6.41
N TRP A 68 -6.78 -16.13 -5.39
CA TRP A 68 -7.31 -17.47 -5.61
C TRP A 68 -8.82 -17.48 -5.88
N TRP A 69 -9.59 -16.74 -5.07
CA TRP A 69 -11.04 -16.70 -5.19
C TRP A 69 -11.51 -15.86 -6.38
N ALA A 70 -11.00 -14.64 -6.55
CA ALA A 70 -11.40 -13.80 -7.66
C ALA A 70 -10.62 -14.04 -8.96
N GLY A 71 -9.45 -14.67 -8.89
CA GLY A 71 -8.57 -14.84 -10.06
C GLY A 71 -7.85 -13.55 -10.45
N SER A 72 -7.65 -12.63 -9.49
CA SER A 72 -6.95 -11.38 -9.75
C SER A 72 -5.46 -11.63 -9.88
N ASP A 73 -4.79 -10.79 -10.66
CA ASP A 73 -3.34 -10.87 -10.85
C ASP A 73 -2.70 -9.46 -10.81
N LEU A 74 -1.40 -9.44 -10.57
CA LEU A 74 -0.57 -8.26 -10.55
C LEU A 74 0.60 -8.41 -11.52
N ILE A 75 0.61 -7.57 -12.55
CA ILE A 75 1.74 -7.44 -13.47
C ILE A 75 2.69 -6.38 -12.91
N LEU A 76 3.88 -6.82 -12.51
CA LEU A 76 4.94 -5.98 -11.95
C LEU A 76 5.89 -5.47 -13.04
N TYR A 77 6.19 -4.19 -13.01
CA TYR A 77 7.18 -3.53 -13.87
C TYR A 77 8.24 -2.90 -12.98
N ILE A 78 9.42 -3.53 -12.91
CA ILE A 78 10.54 -3.11 -12.06
C ILE A 78 11.85 -3.50 -12.75
N ASP A 79 12.92 -2.75 -12.51
CA ASP A 79 14.25 -3.17 -12.96
C ASP A 79 14.65 -4.50 -12.31
N LYS A 80 15.23 -5.42 -13.11
CA LYS A 80 15.58 -6.76 -12.64
C LYS A 80 16.66 -6.78 -11.59
N LYS A 81 17.66 -5.91 -11.72
CA LYS A 81 18.72 -5.83 -10.70
C LYS A 81 18.14 -5.30 -9.39
N ASP A 82 17.24 -4.34 -9.47
CA ASP A 82 16.57 -3.81 -8.28
C ASP A 82 15.66 -4.86 -7.62
N PHE A 83 14.91 -5.62 -8.42
CA PHE A 83 14.06 -6.69 -7.92
C PHE A 83 14.88 -7.77 -7.21
N ASP A 84 15.85 -8.36 -7.91
CA ASP A 84 16.63 -9.51 -7.42
C ASP A 84 17.44 -9.13 -6.17
N LYS A 85 17.94 -7.89 -6.09
CA LYS A 85 18.83 -7.45 -5.01
C LYS A 85 18.08 -6.89 -3.79
N TYR A 86 17.02 -6.12 -4.00
CA TYR A 86 16.47 -5.28 -2.94
C TYR A 86 15.01 -5.57 -2.60
N CYS A 87 14.18 -5.94 -3.58
CA CYS A 87 12.75 -6.13 -3.37
C CYS A 87 12.49 -7.27 -2.37
N GLY A 88 11.87 -6.98 -1.22
CA GLY A 88 11.70 -7.95 -0.13
C GLY A 88 12.86 -8.03 0.86
N ASN A 89 14.03 -7.49 0.52
CA ASN A 89 15.30 -7.71 1.25
C ASN A 89 15.86 -6.47 1.96
N GLU A 90 15.15 -5.34 1.92
CA GLU A 90 15.49 -4.12 2.66
C GLU A 90 14.23 -3.35 3.09
N HIS A 91 14.35 -2.48 4.10
CA HIS A 91 13.22 -1.64 4.49
C HIS A 91 12.78 -0.73 3.34
N GLY A 92 11.47 -0.57 3.22
CA GLY A 92 10.86 0.16 2.12
C GLY A 92 9.92 1.24 2.62
N TYR A 93 10.09 2.44 2.11
CA TYR A 93 9.09 3.50 2.23
C TYR A 93 8.35 3.64 0.89
N LEU A 94 7.12 3.10 0.84
CA LEU A 94 6.36 2.98 -0.39
C LEU A 94 5.55 4.26 -0.64
N LEU A 95 5.75 4.89 -1.79
CA LEU A 95 4.98 6.05 -2.23
C LEU A 95 4.07 5.64 -3.40
N MET A 96 2.80 5.39 -3.10
CA MET A 96 1.83 4.90 -4.09
C MET A 96 0.77 5.95 -4.41
N ASN A 97 0.30 5.99 -5.66
CA ASN A 97 -0.93 6.71 -6.02
C ASN A 97 -2.16 6.04 -5.38
N HIS A 98 -3.26 6.77 -5.22
CA HIS A 98 -4.47 6.22 -4.62
C HIS A 98 -5.68 6.44 -5.51
N SER A 99 -6.05 5.45 -6.31
CA SER A 99 -7.13 5.53 -7.29
C SER A 99 -8.37 4.75 -6.86
N TYR A 100 -8.21 3.54 -6.33
CA TYR A 100 -9.32 2.65 -5.96
C TYR A 100 -9.27 2.22 -4.50
N GLU A 101 -10.38 1.66 -4.01
CA GLU A 101 -10.42 1.13 -2.65
C GLU A 101 -9.61 -0.14 -2.45
N THR A 102 -9.27 -0.83 -3.54
CA THR A 102 -8.54 -2.10 -3.54
C THR A 102 -7.04 -1.92 -3.78
N ASP A 103 -6.55 -0.68 -3.96
CA ASP A 103 -5.13 -0.42 -4.26
C ASP A 103 -4.18 -1.07 -3.25
N TRP A 104 -4.50 -0.95 -1.95
CA TRP A 104 -3.70 -1.55 -0.88
C TRP A 104 -3.72 -3.08 -0.94
N LEU A 105 -4.85 -3.68 -1.33
CA LEU A 105 -4.97 -5.14 -1.44
C LEU A 105 -4.21 -5.68 -2.65
N ILE A 106 -4.22 -4.96 -3.77
CA ILE A 106 -3.36 -5.31 -4.90
C ILE A 106 -1.87 -5.12 -4.55
N GLY A 107 -1.53 -4.09 -3.76
CA GLY A 107 -0.19 -3.97 -3.19
C GLY A 107 0.19 -5.12 -2.24
N TRP A 108 -0.78 -5.69 -1.53
CA TRP A 108 -0.56 -6.88 -0.70
C TRP A 108 -0.24 -8.13 -1.51
N LEU A 109 -0.69 -8.25 -2.77
CA LEU A 109 -0.26 -9.35 -3.64
C LEU A 109 1.26 -9.32 -3.85
N LEU A 110 1.83 -8.14 -4.12
CA LEU A 110 3.29 -7.99 -4.18
C LEU A 110 3.93 -8.36 -2.84
N CYS A 111 3.40 -7.82 -1.74
CA CYS A 111 3.95 -8.08 -0.41
C CYS A 111 3.93 -9.59 -0.06
N ASP A 112 2.92 -10.34 -0.48
CA ASP A 112 2.87 -11.79 -0.28
C ASP A 112 3.95 -12.51 -1.10
N ARG A 113 4.05 -12.17 -2.40
CA ARG A 113 5.07 -12.73 -3.31
C ARG A 113 6.51 -12.49 -2.85
N VAL A 114 6.77 -11.35 -2.18
CA VAL A 114 8.09 -11.03 -1.62
C VAL A 114 8.21 -11.32 -0.11
N ARG A 115 7.28 -12.09 0.47
CA ARG A 115 7.29 -12.55 1.88
C ARG A 115 7.27 -11.42 2.93
N LEU A 116 6.73 -10.26 2.58
CA LEU A 116 6.57 -9.10 3.45
C LEU A 116 5.15 -8.85 3.94
N LEU A 117 4.17 -9.64 3.54
CA LEU A 117 2.76 -9.41 3.90
C LEU A 117 2.56 -9.20 5.41
N GLY A 118 3.15 -10.05 6.26
CA GLY A 118 3.04 -9.92 7.73
C GLY A 118 3.72 -8.68 8.34
N ASN A 119 4.62 -8.02 7.59
CA ASN A 119 5.37 -6.83 8.01
C ASN A 119 5.05 -5.58 7.18
N CYS A 120 4.02 -5.60 6.33
CA CYS A 120 3.53 -4.42 5.67
C CYS A 120 2.78 -3.51 6.67
N LYS A 121 2.99 -2.20 6.56
CA LYS A 121 2.45 -1.18 7.46
C LYS A 121 1.92 -0.02 6.64
N ALA A 122 1.01 0.77 7.20
CA ALA A 122 0.47 1.94 6.52
C ALA A 122 0.19 3.09 7.50
N TYR A 123 0.05 4.29 6.95
CA TYR A 123 -0.61 5.39 7.66
C TYR A 123 -2.13 5.22 7.55
N ALA A 124 -2.81 5.20 8.69
CA ALA A 124 -4.25 5.04 8.79
C ALA A 124 -4.89 6.16 9.61
N LYS A 125 -6.18 6.42 9.38
CA LYS A 125 -6.96 7.32 10.24
C LYS A 125 -7.08 6.70 11.64
N LYS A 126 -6.91 7.48 12.70
CA LYS A 126 -7.02 7.02 14.10
C LYS A 126 -8.30 6.23 14.38
N SER A 127 -9.42 6.60 13.76
CA SER A 127 -10.70 5.90 13.93
C SER A 127 -10.68 4.44 13.45
N ILE A 128 -9.83 4.10 12.49
CA ILE A 128 -9.71 2.73 11.95
C ILE A 128 -9.23 1.76 13.04
N GLN A 129 -8.44 2.22 14.02
CA GLN A 129 -7.91 1.33 15.07
C GLN A 129 -9.00 0.72 15.96
N TYR A 130 -10.22 1.29 15.96
CA TYR A 130 -11.34 0.81 16.76
C TYR A 130 -12.23 -0.17 16.01
N ILE A 131 -11.97 -0.42 14.72
CA ILE A 131 -12.69 -1.43 13.94
C ILE A 131 -12.24 -2.82 14.43
N PRO A 132 -13.15 -3.67 14.92
CA PRO A 132 -12.81 -5.02 15.36
C PRO A 132 -12.14 -5.81 14.23
N THR A 133 -11.27 -6.75 14.58
CA THR A 133 -10.47 -7.56 13.64
C THR A 133 -9.40 -6.75 12.91
N LEU A 134 -9.77 -6.00 11.86
CA LEU A 134 -8.82 -5.30 11.00
C LEU A 134 -8.11 -4.14 11.70
N GLY A 135 -8.86 -3.29 12.41
CA GLY A 135 -8.30 -2.14 13.12
C GLY A 135 -7.36 -2.55 14.24
N TRP A 136 -7.75 -3.55 15.01
CA TRP A 136 -6.94 -4.13 16.08
C TRP A 136 -5.69 -4.84 15.53
N ALA A 137 -5.83 -5.62 14.46
CA ALA A 137 -4.70 -6.24 13.79
C ALA A 137 -3.67 -5.20 13.35
N TRP A 138 -4.10 -4.09 12.74
CA TRP A 138 -3.20 -3.00 12.34
C TRP A 138 -2.58 -2.26 13.52
N LYS A 139 -3.32 -2.14 14.64
CA LYS A 139 -2.78 -1.59 15.89
C LYS A 139 -1.66 -2.46 16.45
N PHE A 140 -1.87 -3.77 16.54
CA PHE A 140 -0.85 -4.71 16.99
C PHE A 140 0.30 -4.84 15.97
N ALA A 141 0.02 -4.71 14.67
CA ALA A 141 1.05 -4.64 13.64
C ALA A 141 1.89 -3.35 13.67
N GLU A 142 1.68 -2.44 14.63
CA GLU A 142 2.40 -1.17 14.77
C GLU A 142 2.27 -0.27 13.51
N SER A 143 1.11 -0.28 12.86
CA SER A 143 0.77 0.71 11.82
C SER A 143 0.64 2.12 12.42
N ILE A 144 0.82 3.15 11.58
CA ILE A 144 0.85 4.55 12.02
C ILE A 144 -0.55 5.14 11.99
N PHE A 145 -1.13 5.44 13.15
CA PHE A 145 -2.48 6.01 13.24
C PHE A 145 -2.43 7.53 13.46
N LEU A 146 -3.04 8.29 12.55
CA LEU A 146 -3.02 9.76 12.54
C LEU A 146 -4.33 10.36 13.05
N GLU A 147 -4.22 11.36 13.93
CA GLU A 147 -5.30 12.09 14.61
C GLU A 147 -5.94 13.16 13.74
N ARG A 148 -5.33 13.56 12.61
CA ARG A 148 -5.72 14.75 11.81
C ARG A 148 -5.44 16.07 12.52
N SER A 149 -4.46 16.08 13.43
CA SER A 149 -3.88 17.28 14.03
C SER A 149 -2.38 17.22 13.84
N TRP A 150 -1.82 18.23 13.18
CA TRP A 150 -0.41 18.24 12.84
C TRP A 150 0.49 18.20 14.08
N GLU A 151 0.09 18.90 15.13
CA GLU A 151 0.84 19.03 16.38
C GLU A 151 1.05 17.67 17.06
N LYS A 152 0.05 16.79 16.96
CA LYS A 152 0.09 15.43 17.48
C LYS A 152 0.72 14.45 16.49
N ASP A 153 0.31 14.55 15.23
CA ASP A 153 0.73 13.63 14.16
C ASP A 153 2.23 13.68 13.94
N GLN A 154 2.86 14.86 13.98
CA GLN A 154 4.33 14.97 13.87
C GLN A 154 5.07 14.18 14.97
N LYS A 155 4.53 14.15 16.20
CA LYS A 155 5.12 13.44 17.34
C LYS A 155 4.95 11.93 17.18
N ILE A 156 3.77 11.49 16.75
CA ILE A 156 3.44 10.08 16.46
C ILE A 156 4.33 9.55 15.35
N ILE A 157 4.42 10.28 14.23
CA ILE A 157 5.25 9.91 13.07
C ILE A 157 6.71 9.78 13.51
N LYS A 158 7.23 10.77 14.24
CA LYS A 158 8.62 10.75 14.74
C LYS A 158 8.93 9.54 15.60
N SER A 159 8.10 9.23 16.60
CA SER A 159 8.38 8.11 17.50
C SER A 159 8.24 6.77 16.79
N GLN A 160 7.18 6.57 16.02
CA GLN A 160 6.91 5.29 15.39
C GLN A 160 7.89 4.97 14.27
N ILE A 161 8.27 5.93 13.43
CA ILE A 161 9.24 5.67 12.35
C ILE A 161 10.58 5.26 12.93
N LYS A 162 11.07 5.93 13.99
CA LYS A 162 12.30 5.52 14.68
C LYS A 162 12.24 4.06 15.12
N GLU A 163 11.12 3.61 15.68
CA GLU A 163 10.94 2.21 16.08
C GLU A 163 10.80 1.24 14.89
N LEU A 164 10.29 1.71 13.76
CA LEU A 164 10.05 0.92 12.55
C LEU A 164 11.29 0.76 11.67
N VAL A 165 12.19 1.73 11.62
CA VAL A 165 13.46 1.60 10.89
C VAL A 165 14.51 0.79 11.66
N GLU A 166 14.24 0.52 12.94
CA GLU A 166 14.99 -0.41 13.79
C GLU A 166 14.32 -1.80 13.85
N TYR A 167 13.36 -2.07 12.97
CA TYR A 167 12.80 -3.41 12.86
C TYR A 167 13.92 -4.38 12.44
N PRO A 168 14.11 -5.50 13.14
CA PRO A 168 15.18 -6.46 12.81
C PRO A 168 14.95 -7.15 11.46
N ASP A 169 13.68 -7.26 11.08
CA ASP A 169 13.26 -7.83 9.81
C ASP A 169 12.80 -6.73 8.87
N THR A 170 12.98 -6.97 7.58
CA THR A 170 12.46 -6.10 6.54
C THR A 170 10.97 -5.78 6.77
N MET A 171 10.65 -4.49 6.66
CA MET A 171 9.28 -3.99 6.69
C MET A 171 9.09 -2.96 5.61
N TRP A 172 7.85 -2.87 5.09
CA TRP A 172 7.45 -1.85 4.13
C TRP A 172 6.34 -0.96 4.71
N LEU A 173 6.52 0.36 4.63
CA LEU A 173 5.58 1.36 5.13
C LEU A 173 4.99 2.11 3.95
N LEU A 174 3.69 1.96 3.75
CA LEU A 174 2.94 2.59 2.69
C LEU A 174 2.42 3.98 3.08
N LEU A 175 2.82 4.99 2.31
CA LEU A 175 2.19 6.30 2.26
C LEU A 175 1.46 6.47 0.92
N TYR A 176 0.26 7.05 1.00
CA TYR A 176 -0.42 7.64 -0.15
C TYR A 176 -0.30 9.16 -0.08
N PRO A 177 0.69 9.78 -0.75
CA PRO A 177 0.87 11.23 -0.72
C PRO A 177 -0.36 12.04 -1.17
N GLU A 178 -1.20 11.49 -2.05
CA GLU A 178 -2.48 12.12 -2.44
C GLU A 178 -3.43 12.34 -1.24
N GLY A 179 -3.28 11.53 -0.18
CA GLY A 179 -4.03 11.64 1.08
C GLY A 179 -5.50 11.22 1.00
N THR A 180 -6.00 10.88 -0.19
CA THR A 180 -7.34 10.40 -0.47
C THR A 180 -7.39 9.70 -1.83
N ARG A 181 -8.36 8.80 -2.03
CA ARG A 181 -8.71 8.27 -3.35
C ARG A 181 -9.00 9.39 -4.35
N PHE A 182 -8.43 9.25 -5.54
CA PHE A 182 -8.67 10.04 -6.73
C PHE A 182 -10.13 9.90 -7.19
N THR A 183 -10.76 11.02 -7.48
CA THR A 183 -12.05 11.09 -8.18
C THR A 183 -12.08 12.36 -9.04
N PRO A 184 -12.90 12.44 -10.10
CA PRO A 184 -12.98 13.65 -10.93
C PRO A 184 -13.25 14.93 -10.11
N LYS A 185 -14.18 14.87 -9.15
CA LYS A 185 -14.49 15.98 -8.24
C LYS A 185 -13.29 16.40 -7.37
N LYS A 186 -12.50 15.43 -6.89
CA LYS A 186 -11.31 15.73 -6.07
C LYS A 186 -10.15 16.22 -6.93
N LEU A 187 -10.03 15.75 -8.17
CA LEU A 187 -9.07 16.27 -9.12
C LEU A 187 -9.33 17.75 -9.39
N GLU A 188 -10.57 18.14 -9.70
CA GLU A 188 -10.92 19.54 -9.93
C GLU A 188 -10.56 20.43 -8.72
N ALA A 189 -10.92 19.99 -7.51
CA ALA A 189 -10.56 20.69 -6.28
C ALA A 189 -9.03 20.77 -6.07
N SER A 190 -8.31 19.69 -6.39
CA SER A 190 -6.84 19.66 -6.32
C SER A 190 -6.19 20.60 -7.33
N GLN A 191 -6.74 20.71 -8.53
CA GLN A 191 -6.24 21.60 -9.58
C GLN A 191 -6.47 23.06 -9.21
N LYS A 192 -7.64 23.41 -8.65
CA LYS A 192 -7.91 24.74 -8.09
C LYS A 192 -6.90 25.11 -7.00
N PHE A 193 -6.68 24.20 -6.04
CA PHE A 193 -5.66 24.37 -5.00
C PHE A 193 -4.25 24.56 -5.59
N ALA A 194 -3.89 23.78 -6.62
CA ALA A 194 -2.58 23.90 -7.27
C ALA A 194 -2.40 25.29 -7.90
N VAL A 195 -3.39 25.79 -8.64
CA VAL A 195 -3.38 27.15 -9.23
C VAL A 195 -3.26 28.21 -8.14
N GLU A 196 -4.07 28.14 -7.08
CA GLU A 196 -4.03 29.09 -5.95
C GLU A 196 -2.69 29.13 -5.23
N LYS A 197 -1.98 28.00 -5.18
CA LYS A 197 -0.67 27.87 -4.51
C LYS A 197 0.52 27.99 -5.46
N GLY A 198 0.30 28.28 -6.74
CA GLY A 198 1.37 28.35 -7.74
C GLY A 198 2.08 27.02 -7.98
N LEU A 199 1.43 25.89 -7.70
CA LEU A 199 1.95 24.54 -7.91
C LEU A 199 1.58 24.03 -9.31
N PRO A 200 2.38 23.11 -9.89
CA PRO A 200 2.04 22.46 -11.14
C PRO A 200 0.69 21.73 -11.10
N VAL A 201 -0.14 21.97 -12.11
CA VAL A 201 -1.47 21.37 -12.23
C VAL A 201 -1.36 19.96 -12.81
N LEU A 202 -1.67 18.95 -12.00
CA LEU A 202 -1.60 17.55 -12.40
C LEU A 202 -2.92 17.08 -13.06
N LYS A 203 -2.82 16.17 -14.04
CA LYS A 203 -3.98 15.61 -14.77
C LYS A 203 -4.45 14.25 -14.26
N TYR A 204 -3.53 13.38 -13.85
CA TYR A 204 -3.82 11.98 -13.47
C TYR A 204 -3.56 11.68 -11.99
N HIS A 205 -3.12 12.68 -11.23
CA HIS A 205 -2.87 12.58 -9.80
C HIS A 205 -3.45 13.79 -9.08
N LEU A 206 -3.76 13.62 -7.80
CA LEU A 206 -3.96 14.76 -6.91
C LEU A 206 -2.60 15.34 -6.50
N THR A 207 -2.57 16.64 -6.21
CA THR A 207 -1.40 17.32 -5.65
C THR A 207 -1.01 16.64 -4.33
N PRO A 208 0.23 16.11 -4.19
CA PRO A 208 0.63 15.39 -3.00
C PRO A 208 0.65 16.29 -1.78
N ARG A 209 0.16 15.76 -0.66
CA ARG A 209 0.27 16.35 0.68
C ARG A 209 1.62 15.97 1.27
N THR A 210 2.42 16.98 1.58
CA THR A 210 3.85 16.79 1.90
C THR A 210 4.11 16.50 3.38
N LYS A 211 3.28 17.00 4.30
CA LYS A 211 3.51 16.90 5.75
C LYS A 211 3.84 15.50 6.29
N GLY A 212 3.12 14.48 5.82
CA GLY A 212 3.38 13.10 6.25
C GLY A 212 4.75 12.60 5.78
N PHE A 213 5.13 12.95 4.55
CA PHE A 213 6.42 12.61 3.96
C PHE A 213 7.56 13.38 4.64
N THR A 214 7.45 14.70 4.78
CA THR A 214 8.51 15.53 5.37
C THR A 214 8.73 15.24 6.84
N ALA A 215 7.69 14.89 7.61
CA ALA A 215 7.85 14.39 8.98
C ALA A 215 8.54 13.02 9.07
N SER A 216 8.53 12.23 7.99
CA SER A 216 9.00 10.85 8.00
C SER A 216 10.47 10.73 7.61
N ILE A 217 10.88 11.44 6.55
CA ILE A 217 12.22 11.36 5.95
C ILE A 217 13.37 11.58 6.96
N PRO A 218 13.33 12.59 7.84
CA PRO A 218 14.42 12.82 8.81
C PRO A 218 14.67 11.66 9.77
N HIS A 219 13.69 10.77 9.94
CA HIS A 219 13.78 9.61 10.83
C HIS A 219 14.11 8.31 10.09
N MET A 220 14.16 8.35 8.75
CA MET A 220 14.57 7.24 7.90
C MET A 220 15.96 7.44 7.30
N LYS A 221 16.42 8.68 7.12
CA LYS A 221 17.76 8.97 6.59
C LYS A 221 18.86 8.35 7.47
N GLY A 222 19.88 7.80 6.81
CA GLY A 222 21.00 7.10 7.47
C GLY A 222 20.64 5.71 8.01
N LYS A 223 19.44 5.21 7.71
CA LYS A 223 19.01 3.84 7.99
C LYS A 223 18.91 3.06 6.68
N PRO A 224 18.97 1.71 6.70
CA PRO A 224 18.90 0.89 5.49
C PRO A 224 17.45 0.81 4.94
N VAL A 225 16.93 1.97 4.53
CA VAL A 225 15.58 2.18 4.00
C VAL A 225 15.70 2.80 2.61
N ALA A 226 15.01 2.22 1.62
CA ALA A 226 14.87 2.83 0.31
C ALA A 226 13.44 3.31 0.07
N ILE A 227 13.27 4.30 -0.79
CA ILE A 227 11.96 4.70 -1.30
C ILE A 227 11.59 3.80 -2.47
N TYR A 228 10.39 3.25 -2.44
CA TYR A 228 9.80 2.55 -3.57
C TYR A 228 8.69 3.42 -4.13
N ASP A 229 8.97 4.06 -5.26
CA ASP A 229 8.01 4.88 -5.98
C ASP A 229 7.09 3.99 -6.82
N ILE A 230 5.80 3.92 -6.45
CA ILE A 230 4.85 2.97 -7.01
C ILE A 230 3.77 3.69 -7.82
N GLN A 231 3.56 3.26 -9.06
CA GLN A 231 2.42 3.63 -9.88
C GLN A 231 1.58 2.39 -10.14
N LEU A 232 0.41 2.31 -9.51
CA LEU A 232 -0.59 1.27 -9.74
C LEU A 232 -1.66 1.79 -10.70
N ALA A 233 -1.96 1.00 -11.73
CA ALA A 233 -2.98 1.29 -12.71
C ALA A 233 -3.85 0.06 -12.99
N PHE A 234 -5.09 0.32 -13.38
CA PHE A 234 -6.02 -0.69 -13.89
C PHE A 234 -6.53 -0.21 -15.24
N LYS A 235 -6.85 -1.14 -16.13
CA LYS A 235 -7.38 -0.81 -17.45
C LYS A 235 -8.75 -0.14 -17.32
N LEU A 236 -8.85 1.12 -17.72
CA LEU A 236 -10.07 1.92 -17.55
C LEU A 236 -11.27 1.36 -18.31
N SER A 237 -11.01 0.72 -19.46
CA SER A 237 -12.02 0.07 -20.30
C SER A 237 -12.53 -1.25 -19.72
N ASP A 238 -11.92 -1.81 -18.67
CA ASP A 238 -12.39 -3.05 -18.08
C ASP A 238 -13.78 -2.87 -17.46
N PRO A 239 -14.70 -3.82 -17.70
CA PRO A 239 -16.05 -3.77 -17.15
C PRO A 239 -16.05 -4.04 -15.64
N VAL A 240 -15.07 -4.80 -15.15
CA VAL A 240 -14.92 -5.11 -13.72
C VAL A 240 -14.13 -3.99 -13.06
N LYS A 241 -14.79 -3.21 -12.20
CA LYS A 241 -14.14 -2.12 -11.46
C LYS A 241 -13.41 -2.64 -10.20
N PRO A 242 -12.23 -2.08 -9.84
CA PRO A 242 -11.45 -2.49 -8.66
C PRO A 242 -12.16 -2.21 -7.31
N THR A 243 -13.08 -3.08 -6.94
CA THR A 243 -13.90 -2.97 -5.72
C THR A 243 -13.86 -4.27 -4.93
N MET A 244 -13.98 -4.17 -3.60
CA MET A 244 -14.06 -5.34 -2.72
C MET A 244 -15.24 -6.24 -3.08
N ARG A 245 -16.35 -5.63 -3.50
CA ARG A 245 -17.54 -6.35 -3.97
C ARG A 245 -17.23 -7.23 -5.19
N ASN A 246 -16.53 -6.71 -6.19
CA ASN A 246 -16.22 -7.51 -7.38
C ASN A 246 -15.29 -8.68 -7.06
N LEU A 247 -14.31 -8.48 -6.17
CA LEU A 247 -13.45 -9.56 -5.68
C LEU A 247 -14.28 -10.65 -4.97
N LEU A 248 -15.17 -10.26 -4.06
CA LEU A 248 -16.04 -11.20 -3.36
C LEU A 248 -16.99 -11.96 -4.31
N LEU A 249 -17.45 -11.30 -5.37
CA LEU A 249 -18.21 -11.91 -6.46
C LEU A 249 -17.34 -12.72 -7.43
N GLY A 250 -16.08 -12.98 -7.11
CA GLY A 250 -15.21 -13.81 -7.94
C GLY A 250 -14.83 -13.18 -9.28
N LYS A 251 -14.89 -11.85 -9.40
CA LYS A 251 -14.54 -11.13 -10.63
C LYS A 251 -13.10 -10.65 -10.54
N PRO A 252 -12.22 -11.06 -11.47
CA PRO A 252 -10.80 -10.79 -11.39
C PRO A 252 -10.48 -9.31 -11.61
N LEU A 253 -9.41 -8.87 -10.97
CA LEU A 253 -8.77 -7.58 -11.24
C LEU A 253 -7.37 -7.83 -11.79
N GLU A 254 -6.98 -7.13 -12.85
CA GLU A 254 -5.60 -7.12 -13.33
C GLU A 254 -4.96 -5.79 -12.96
N GLY A 255 -4.09 -5.81 -11.95
CA GLY A 255 -3.32 -4.65 -11.52
C GLY A 255 -2.02 -4.55 -12.30
N HIS A 256 -1.69 -3.35 -12.77
CA HIS A 256 -0.40 -3.05 -13.40
C HIS A 256 0.39 -2.13 -12.48
N MET A 257 1.50 -2.62 -11.94
CA MET A 257 2.28 -1.92 -10.93
C MET A 257 3.68 -1.64 -11.43
N TYR A 258 3.97 -0.37 -11.72
CA TYR A 258 5.33 0.08 -11.91
C TYR A 258 5.98 0.46 -10.57
N VAL A 259 7.21 0.00 -10.36
CA VAL A 259 7.99 0.25 -9.15
C VAL A 259 9.37 0.76 -9.55
N LYS A 260 9.76 1.91 -9.00
CA LYS A 260 11.13 2.42 -9.08
C LYS A 260 11.72 2.51 -7.67
N ARG A 261 12.84 1.83 -7.44
CA ARG A 261 13.63 2.00 -6.22
C ARG A 261 14.42 3.31 -6.29
N ILE A 262 14.44 4.05 -5.20
CA ILE A 262 15.17 5.32 -5.04
C ILE A 262 15.90 5.26 -3.69
N PRO A 263 17.24 5.34 -3.65
CA PRO A 263 17.99 5.53 -2.41
C PRO A 263 17.45 6.73 -1.63
N ILE A 264 17.27 6.59 -0.32
CA ILE A 264 16.67 7.66 0.50
C ILE A 264 17.54 8.91 0.58
N GLU A 265 18.84 8.76 0.31
CA GLU A 265 19.84 9.81 0.23
C GLU A 265 19.56 10.78 -0.93
N GLU A 266 18.82 10.36 -1.98
CA GLU A 266 18.42 11.24 -3.08
C GLU A 266 17.35 12.27 -2.68
N VAL A 267 16.67 12.08 -1.53
CA VAL A 267 15.75 13.09 -1.00
C VAL A 267 16.57 14.22 -0.36
N PRO A 268 16.39 15.49 -0.75
CA PRO A 268 17.13 16.60 -0.16
C PRO A 268 16.81 16.78 1.33
N GLU A 269 17.72 17.42 2.06
CA GLU A 269 17.50 17.80 3.46
C GLU A 269 16.63 19.05 3.58
N GLY A 270 15.89 19.15 4.69
CA GLY A 270 14.96 20.23 4.95
C GLY A 270 13.54 19.96 4.43
N ASP A 271 12.55 20.41 5.19
CA ASP A 271 11.13 20.14 4.92
C ASP A 271 10.68 20.72 3.57
N GLU A 272 11.14 21.93 3.24
CA GLU A 272 10.78 22.62 2.00
C GLU A 272 11.33 21.89 0.77
N ALA A 273 12.63 21.59 0.76
CA ALA A 273 13.26 20.88 -0.36
C ALA A 273 12.70 19.45 -0.51
N ALA A 274 12.45 18.74 0.59
CA ALA A 274 11.83 17.41 0.55
C ALA A 274 10.38 17.48 0.03
N ALA A 275 9.63 18.53 0.38
CA ALA A 275 8.30 18.77 -0.15
C ALA A 275 8.34 19.03 -1.67
N GLU A 276 9.24 19.88 -2.15
CA GLU A 276 9.43 20.16 -3.58
C GLU A 276 9.85 18.90 -4.34
N TRP A 277 10.74 18.08 -3.76
CA TRP A 277 11.14 16.81 -4.32
C TRP A 277 9.95 15.88 -4.52
N LEU A 278 9.06 15.76 -3.54
CA LEU A 278 7.85 14.95 -3.64
C LEU A 278 6.88 15.50 -4.71
N GLN A 279 6.74 16.82 -4.81
CA GLN A 279 5.95 17.46 -5.87
C GLN A 279 6.52 17.13 -7.26
N LYS A 280 7.85 17.18 -7.43
CA LYS A 280 8.53 16.83 -8.68
C LYS A 280 8.39 15.35 -9.02
N LEU A 281 8.47 14.46 -8.03
CA LEU A 281 8.23 13.03 -8.21
C LEU A 281 6.82 12.77 -8.77
N TYR A 282 5.81 13.45 -8.23
CA TYR A 282 4.43 13.33 -8.72
C TYR A 282 4.22 13.90 -10.13
N GLN A 283 4.97 14.93 -10.52
CA GLN A 283 4.99 15.40 -11.91
C GLN A 283 5.55 14.32 -12.85
N GLN A 284 6.60 13.61 -12.43
CA GLN A 284 7.14 12.49 -13.20
C GLN A 284 6.14 11.32 -13.30
N LYS A 285 5.39 11.03 -12.21
CA LYS A 285 4.33 10.00 -12.23
C LYS A 285 3.23 10.28 -13.25
N VAL A 286 2.89 11.55 -13.53
CA VAL A 286 1.90 11.88 -14.58
C VAL A 286 2.30 11.29 -15.93
N VAL A 287 3.59 11.27 -16.26
CA VAL A 287 4.10 10.66 -17.51
C VAL A 287 3.92 9.15 -17.50
N LEU A 288 4.14 8.48 -16.36
CA LEU A 288 3.92 7.04 -16.21
C LEU A 288 2.44 6.67 -16.31
N SER A 289 1.56 7.44 -15.66
CA SER A 289 0.11 7.28 -15.77
C SER A 289 -0.38 7.43 -17.22
N TYR A 290 0.17 8.41 -17.95
CA TYR A 290 -0.09 8.56 -19.37
C TYR A 290 0.37 7.32 -20.17
N LYS A 291 1.59 6.82 -19.94
CA LYS A 291 2.09 5.61 -20.59
C LYS A 291 1.17 4.40 -20.36
N PHE A 292 0.69 4.19 -19.13
CA PHE A 292 -0.27 3.11 -18.86
C PHE A 292 -1.57 3.26 -19.66
N ILE A 293 -2.11 4.48 -19.79
CA ILE A 293 -3.30 4.73 -20.62
C ILE A 293 -3.06 4.31 -22.07
N PHE A 294 -1.90 4.63 -22.65
CA PHE A 294 -1.55 4.23 -24.01
C PHE A 294 -1.33 2.72 -24.15
N LEU A 295 -0.67 2.11 -23.15
CA LEU A 295 -0.47 0.67 -23.08
C LEU A 295 -1.82 -0.06 -23.06
N PHE A 296 -2.80 0.46 -22.33
CA PHE A 296 -4.16 -0.08 -22.29
C PHE A 296 -4.98 0.19 -23.56
N ALA A 297 -4.72 1.29 -24.27
CA ALA A 297 -5.42 1.66 -25.50
C ALA A 297 -4.96 0.85 -26.72
N SER A 298 -3.68 0.49 -26.77
CA SER A 298 -3.09 -0.20 -27.94
C SER A 298 -3.46 -1.69 -28.03
N ASN A 299 -3.95 -2.32 -26.95
CA ASN A 299 -4.16 -3.79 -26.83
C ASN A 299 -2.92 -4.63 -27.19
N GLU A 300 -1.81 -4.00 -27.55
CA GLU A 300 -0.52 -4.61 -27.73
C GLU A 300 0.04 -4.94 -26.35
N LYS A 301 0.64 -6.13 -26.24
CA LYS A 301 1.66 -6.40 -25.23
C LYS A 301 2.90 -5.55 -25.53
N SER A 302 2.75 -4.23 -25.63
CA SER A 302 3.78 -3.33 -26.12
C SER A 302 5.02 -3.47 -25.24
N HIS A 303 6.10 -3.93 -25.87
CA HIS A 303 7.45 -4.01 -25.33
C HIS A 303 8.06 -2.61 -25.14
N LEU A 304 7.25 -1.57 -24.95
CA LEU A 304 7.73 -0.22 -24.75
C LEU A 304 8.22 -0.05 -23.30
N TYR A 305 9.53 -0.25 -23.15
CA TYR A 305 10.39 0.37 -22.13
C TYR A 305 10.14 0.04 -20.66
N PHE A 306 9.41 -1.03 -20.37
CA PHE A 306 9.51 -1.70 -19.08
C PHE A 306 10.16 -3.05 -19.35
N SER A 307 11.36 -3.29 -18.81
CA SER A 307 11.92 -4.64 -18.73
C SER A 307 10.88 -5.52 -18.03
N LYS A 308 10.14 -6.31 -18.82
CA LYS A 308 9.18 -7.27 -18.29
C LYS A 308 9.96 -8.26 -17.44
N ILE A 309 9.77 -8.21 -16.13
CA ILE A 309 9.89 -9.40 -15.30
C ILE A 309 8.45 -9.82 -15.04
N ILE A 310 8.00 -10.79 -15.81
CA ILE A 310 6.83 -11.56 -15.41
C ILE A 310 7.35 -12.49 -14.33
N ILE A 311 7.05 -12.17 -13.07
CA ILE A 311 7.23 -13.11 -11.97
C ILE A 311 5.93 -13.88 -11.90
N LEU A 312 5.98 -15.12 -12.41
CA LEU A 312 4.94 -16.12 -12.23
C LEU A 312 4.85 -16.53 -10.76
#